data_AF-A0ABD3RQ06-F1
#
_entry.id   AF-A0ABD3RQ06-F1
#
_cell.length_a   1.000
_cell.length_b   1.000
_cell.length_c   1.000
_cell.angle_alpha   90.00
_cell.angle_beta   90.00
_cell.angle_gamma   90.00
#
_symmetry.space_group_name_H-M   'P 1'
#
loop_
_entity.id
_entity.type
_entity.pdbx_description
1 polymer ?
#
loop_
_entity_poly.entity_id
_entity_poly.type
_entity_poly.pdbx_seq_one_letter_code
_entity_poly.pdbx_strand_id
1 'polypeptide(L)'
;MEFKHFSHNHGLVLHKAPQGSEIHCSGCKYATTGTIYACWSCSYFLDDHCFSATPSLKHPSHTLHPLTLVPCPTYPSGSFFCNSCNLIGNGFSYCCSECDFDMHVHCALRPNANPHTGPNFSVPNDHGQNYNHQPQNQMYPPPMQNNHFPTYPAFP
;
A
#
# COMPACT_ATOMS: atom_id res chain seq x y z
N MET A 1 15.66 18.97 12.70
CA MET A 1 16.04 17.54 12.82
C MET A 1 15.61 16.87 11.54
N GLU A 2 16.50 16.07 10.95
CA GLU A 2 16.22 15.31 9.73
C GLU A 2 16.12 13.82 10.07
N PHE A 3 15.24 13.13 9.36
CA PHE A 3 14.93 11.71 9.55
C PHE A 3 15.26 10.95 8.27
N LYS A 4 15.92 9.80 8.39
CA LYS A 4 16.18 8.92 7.26
C LYS A 4 15.04 7.92 7.10
N HIS A 5 14.74 7.54 5.86
CA HIS A 5 13.79 6.48 5.55
C HIS A 5 14.35 5.60 4.44
N PHE A 6 14.11 4.29 4.48
CA PHE A 6 14.71 3.34 3.54
C PHE A 6 14.28 3.56 2.08
N SER A 7 13.12 4.20 1.86
CA SER A 7 12.54 4.40 0.54
C SER A 7 12.91 5.74 -0.10
N HIS A 8 13.71 6.57 0.57
CA HIS A 8 14.12 7.88 0.07
C HIS A 8 15.53 8.27 0.55
N ASN A 9 16.39 8.71 -0.37
CA ASN A 9 17.82 8.95 -0.07
C ASN A 9 18.11 10.28 0.65
N HIS A 10 17.16 11.24 0.66
CA HIS A 10 17.32 12.49 1.39
C HIS A 10 16.72 12.42 2.80
N GLY A 11 17.21 13.30 3.68
CA GLY A 11 16.59 13.52 4.99
C GLY A 11 15.19 14.10 4.84
N LEU A 12 14.23 13.52 5.56
CA LEU A 12 12.88 14.02 5.70
C LEU A 12 12.80 14.93 6.93
N VAL A 13 12.06 16.03 6.82
CA VAL A 13 11.80 16.94 7.94
C VAL A 13 10.35 16.77 8.40
N LEU A 14 10.14 16.72 9.71
CA LEU A 14 8.81 16.65 10.30
C LEU A 14 8.09 18.00 10.15
N HIS A 15 6.92 18.00 9.53
CA HIS A 15 6.07 19.17 9.37
C HIS A 15 4.62 18.85 9.74
N LYS A 16 3.84 19.88 10.07
CA LYS A 16 2.38 19.78 10.10
C LYS A 16 1.85 20.07 8.70
N ALA A 17 1.03 19.18 8.18
CA ALA A 17 0.28 19.41 6.95
C ALA A 17 -0.54 20.71 7.11
N PRO A 18 -0.43 21.67 6.18
CA PRO A 18 -1.21 22.90 6.24
C PRO A 18 -2.71 22.57 6.19
N GLN A 19 -3.51 23.30 6.96
CA GLN A 19 -4.96 23.15 6.94
C GLN A 19 -5.50 23.50 5.55
N GLY A 20 -6.29 22.60 4.97
CA GLY A 20 -6.86 22.77 3.62
C GLY A 20 -5.92 22.41 2.46
N SER A 21 -4.71 21.91 2.72
CA SER A 21 -3.83 21.37 1.66
C SER A 21 -4.04 19.87 1.49
N GLU A 22 -4.25 19.45 0.25
CA GLU A 22 -4.32 18.03 -0.11
C GLU A 22 -2.91 17.49 -0.36
N ILE A 23 -2.26 16.99 0.69
CA ILE A 23 -0.95 16.33 0.58
C ILE A 23 -1.19 14.83 0.49
N HIS A 24 -0.59 14.19 -0.50
CA HIS A 24 -0.67 12.74 -0.67
C HIS A 24 0.62 12.10 -0.17
N CYS A 25 0.47 11.04 0.61
CA CYS A 25 1.60 10.22 1.04
C CYS A 25 2.21 9.51 -0.17
N SER A 26 3.49 9.75 -0.44
CA SER A 26 4.27 9.06 -1.47
C SER A 26 4.36 7.56 -1.24
N GLY A 27 4.18 7.10 0.01
CA GLY A 27 4.12 5.70 0.39
C GLY A 27 2.78 5.06 0.02
N CYS A 28 1.71 5.33 0.76
CA CYS A 28 0.41 4.66 0.59
C CYS A 28 -0.52 5.29 -0.46
N LYS A 29 -0.15 6.45 -1.03
CA LYS A 29 -0.94 7.23 -2.00
C LYS A 29 -2.27 7.78 -1.49
N TYR A 30 -2.52 7.72 -0.18
CA TYR A 30 -3.67 8.36 0.43
C TYR A 30 -3.36 9.80 0.85
N ALA A 31 -4.42 10.61 0.90
CA ALA A 31 -4.36 11.94 1.48
C ALA A 31 -3.93 11.84 2.97
N THR A 32 -2.88 12.57 3.33
CA THR A 32 -2.37 12.65 4.69
C THR A 32 -2.87 13.91 5.38
N THR A 33 -3.18 13.79 6.66
CA THR A 33 -3.56 14.90 7.52
C THR A 33 -2.72 14.86 8.79
N GLY A 34 -2.56 16.00 9.46
CA GLY A 34 -1.77 16.07 10.69
C GLY A 34 -0.27 16.17 10.41
N THR A 35 0.52 15.18 10.82
CA THR A 35 1.98 15.22 10.76
C THR A 35 2.52 14.49 9.54
N ILE A 36 3.46 15.11 8.83
CA ILE A 36 4.11 14.56 7.64
C ILE A 36 5.62 14.60 7.77
N TYR A 37 6.29 13.65 7.14
CA TYR A 37 7.74 13.63 6.94
C TYR A 37 7.99 14.05 5.49
N ALA A 38 8.56 15.24 5.30
CA ALA A 38 8.62 15.90 4.00
C ALA A 38 10.07 16.07 3.52
N CYS A 39 10.31 15.74 2.25
CA CYS A 39 11.42 16.21 1.47
C CYS A 39 10.87 17.11 0.35
N TRP A 40 10.91 18.41 0.57
CA TRP A 40 10.33 19.42 -0.32
C TRP A 40 11.03 19.48 -1.68
N SER A 41 12.35 19.23 -1.74
CA SER A 41 13.11 19.24 -2.99
C SER A 41 12.68 18.12 -3.94
N CYS A 42 12.17 17.01 -3.40
CA CYS A 42 11.75 15.84 -4.18
C CYS A 42 10.22 15.70 -4.27
N SER A 43 9.47 16.62 -3.66
CA SER A 43 8.02 16.49 -3.47
C SER A 43 7.63 15.12 -2.88
N TYR A 44 8.42 14.66 -1.91
CA TYR A 44 8.28 13.34 -1.29
C TYR A 44 7.76 13.48 0.13
N PHE A 45 6.61 12.89 0.43
CA PHE A 45 5.90 13.08 1.69
C PHE A 45 5.46 11.73 2.25
N LEU A 46 5.74 11.46 3.53
CA LEU A 46 5.22 10.28 4.22
C LEU A 46 4.30 10.69 5.36
N ASP A 47 3.17 10.01 5.48
CA ASP A 47 2.42 10.01 6.73
C ASP A 47 3.16 9.20 7.81
N ASP A 48 2.70 9.35 9.05
CA ASP A 48 3.33 8.70 10.21
C ASP A 48 3.37 7.17 10.12
N HIS A 49 2.35 6.55 9.53
CA HIS A 49 2.28 5.10 9.38
C HIS A 49 3.29 4.60 8.34
N CYS A 50 3.40 5.27 7.19
CA CYS A 50 4.37 4.90 6.16
C CYS A 50 5.81 5.20 6.57
N PHE A 51 6.02 6.25 7.36
CA PHE A 51 7.34 6.55 7.93
C PHE A 51 7.74 5.50 8.98
N SER A 52 6.82 5.13 9.88
CA SER A 52 7.07 4.20 10.99
C SER A 52 6.94 2.72 10.60
N ALA A 53 6.57 2.41 9.36
CA ALA A 53 6.40 1.04 8.89
C ALA A 53 7.73 0.27 8.95
N THR A 54 7.69 -0.91 9.59
CA THR A 54 8.87 -1.74 9.76
C THR A 54 9.12 -2.59 8.51
N PRO A 55 10.39 -2.89 8.17
CA PRO A 55 10.71 -3.72 7.00
C PRO A 55 10.07 -5.13 7.02
N SER A 56 9.83 -5.68 8.21
CA SER A 56 9.20 -6.98 8.43
C SER A 56 8.07 -6.86 9.45
N LEU A 57 6.97 -7.57 9.22
CA LEU A 57 5.78 -7.59 10.07
C LEU A 57 5.23 -9.01 10.22
N LYS A 58 4.96 -9.43 11.46
CA LYS A 58 4.15 -10.62 11.74
C LYS A 58 2.72 -10.18 12.00
N HIS A 59 1.78 -10.60 11.15
CA HIS A 59 0.39 -10.16 11.25
C HIS A 59 -0.53 -11.31 11.70
N PRO A 60 -1.51 -11.10 12.58
CA PRO A 60 -2.42 -12.15 13.04
C PRO A 60 -3.25 -12.81 11.92
N SER A 61 -3.53 -12.08 10.83
CA SER A 61 -4.23 -12.64 9.66
C SER A 61 -3.32 -13.47 8.74
N HIS A 62 -2.01 -13.46 8.97
CA HIS A 62 -1.02 -14.23 8.21
C HIS A 62 0.15 -14.63 9.13
N THR A 63 -0.08 -15.66 9.96
CA THR A 63 0.84 -16.04 11.03
C THR A 63 2.00 -16.94 10.59
N LEU A 64 1.85 -17.60 9.43
CA LEU A 64 2.80 -18.61 8.97
C LEU A 64 4.13 -17.99 8.52
N HIS A 65 4.06 -16.88 7.79
CA HIS A 65 5.23 -16.18 7.25
C HIS A 65 5.21 -14.69 7.64
N PRO A 66 6.38 -14.08 7.87
CA PRO A 66 6.46 -12.63 8.00
C PRO A 66 6.16 -11.96 6.66
N LEU A 67 5.52 -10.79 6.73
CA LEU A 67 5.32 -9.92 5.57
C LEU A 67 6.47 -8.93 5.47
N THR A 68 6.93 -8.68 4.26
CA THR A 68 8.00 -7.72 3.96
C THR A 68 7.40 -6.44 3.42
N LEU A 69 7.84 -5.29 3.93
CA LEU A 69 7.45 -3.99 3.42
C LEU A 69 8.19 -3.69 2.12
N VAL A 70 7.46 -3.45 1.05
CA VAL A 70 7.98 -3.04 -0.25
C VAL A 70 7.53 -1.62 -0.59
N PRO A 71 8.42 -0.76 -1.14
CA PRO A 71 8.08 0.63 -1.44
C PRO A 71 7.27 0.79 -2.73
N CYS A 72 7.11 -0.28 -3.51
CA CYS A 72 6.28 -0.31 -4.71
C CYS A 72 5.73 -1.73 -4.92
N PRO A 73 4.59 -1.86 -5.64
CA PRO A 73 4.03 -3.16 -5.98
C PRO A 73 5.02 -4.00 -6.78
N THR A 74 5.13 -5.28 -6.43
CA THR A 74 6.05 -6.25 -7.06
C THR A 74 5.49 -6.87 -8.34
N TYR A 75 4.21 -6.66 -8.62
CA TYR A 75 3.51 -7.21 -9.78
C TYR A 75 3.67 -6.35 -11.03
N PRO A 76 3.67 -6.96 -12.24
CA PRO A 76 3.74 -6.22 -13.51
C PRO A 76 2.61 -5.21 -13.73
N SER A 77 1.47 -5.39 -13.07
CA SER A 77 0.33 -4.45 -13.10
C SER A 77 0.65 -3.10 -12.45
N GLY A 78 1.71 -3.00 -11.65
CA GLY A 78 1.99 -1.81 -10.84
C GLY A 78 0.96 -1.61 -9.71
N SER A 79 0.27 -2.68 -9.31
CA SER A 79 -0.73 -2.67 -8.25
C SER A 79 -0.82 -4.02 -7.54
N PHE A 80 -1.41 -4.05 -6.34
CA PHE A 80 -1.67 -5.25 -5.55
C PHE A 80 -3.09 -5.23 -5.01
N PHE A 81 -3.61 -6.41 -4.67
CA PHE A 81 -4.90 -6.55 -4.00
C PHE A 81 -4.70 -6.79 -2.51
N CYS A 82 -5.27 -5.95 -1.65
CA CYS A 82 -5.11 -6.10 -0.21
C CYS A 82 -6.05 -7.17 0.35
N ASN A 83 -5.51 -8.24 0.91
CA ASN A 83 -6.28 -9.36 1.48
C ASN A 83 -7.07 -8.98 2.75
N SER A 84 -6.79 -7.81 3.35
CA SER A 84 -7.49 -7.34 4.55
C SER A 84 -8.73 -6.50 4.23
N CYS A 85 -8.63 -5.55 3.29
CA CYS A 85 -9.73 -4.65 2.96
C CYS A 85 -10.38 -4.91 1.60
N ASN A 86 -9.84 -5.84 0.81
CA ASN A 86 -10.32 -6.18 -0.54
C ASN A 86 -10.29 -5.02 -1.54
N LEU A 87 -9.37 -4.06 -1.35
CA LEU A 87 -9.16 -2.92 -2.24
C LEU A 87 -7.78 -2.99 -2.90
N ILE A 88 -7.67 -2.36 -4.07
CA ILE A 88 -6.42 -2.26 -4.81
C ILE A 88 -5.52 -1.20 -4.18
N GLY A 89 -4.22 -1.46 -4.11
CA GLY A 89 -3.19 -0.49 -3.79
C GLY A 89 -2.12 -0.42 -4.87
N ASN A 90 -1.44 0.72 -4.98
CA ASN A 90 -0.36 0.96 -5.94
C ASN A 90 0.87 1.65 -5.31
N GLY A 91 0.95 1.60 -3.97
CA GLY A 91 2.01 2.21 -3.18
C GLY A 91 2.73 1.17 -2.32
N PHE A 92 3.09 1.57 -1.11
CA PHE A 92 3.72 0.69 -0.12
C PHE A 92 2.77 -0.43 0.27
N SER A 93 3.29 -1.65 0.30
CA SER A 93 2.57 -2.83 0.74
C SER A 93 3.44 -3.71 1.62
N TYR A 94 2.78 -4.49 2.47
CA TYR A 94 3.34 -5.66 3.09
C TYR A 94 2.99 -6.86 2.22
N CYS A 95 3.98 -7.54 1.65
CA CYS A 95 3.80 -8.72 0.81
C CYS A 95 4.51 -9.94 1.40
N CYS A 96 3.95 -11.13 1.20
CA CYS A 96 4.61 -12.38 1.50
C CYS A 96 5.34 -12.90 0.26
N SER A 97 6.59 -13.32 0.38
CA SER A 97 7.33 -13.92 -0.75
C SER A 97 6.91 -15.36 -1.05
N GLU A 98 6.24 -16.01 -0.10
CA GLU A 98 5.87 -17.44 -0.16
C GLU A 98 4.37 -17.64 -0.41
N CYS A 99 3.56 -16.59 -0.26
CA CYS A 99 2.11 -16.63 -0.38
C CYS A 99 1.61 -15.44 -1.21
N ASP A 100 0.50 -15.63 -1.91
CA ASP A 100 -0.22 -14.54 -2.58
C ASP A 100 -1.02 -13.72 -1.54
N PHE A 101 -0.26 -13.04 -0.67
CA PHE A 101 -0.77 -12.24 0.43
C PHE A 101 -0.11 -10.86 0.44
N ASP A 102 -0.92 -9.85 0.17
CA ASP A 102 -0.57 -8.45 0.17
C ASP A 102 -1.49 -7.66 1.10
N MET A 103 -0.93 -6.60 1.71
CA MET A 103 -1.68 -5.78 2.64
C MET A 103 -1.20 -4.33 2.60
N HIS A 104 -2.14 -3.37 2.57
CA HIS A 104 -1.80 -1.96 2.73
C HIS A 104 -1.14 -1.71 4.09
N VAL A 105 -0.25 -0.73 4.17
CA VAL A 105 0.39 -0.31 5.43
C VAL A 105 -0.65 0.04 6.51
N HIS A 106 -1.76 0.71 6.16
CA HIS A 106 -2.81 1.04 7.13
C HIS A 106 -3.69 -0.14 7.54
N CYS A 107 -3.74 -1.21 6.73
CA CYS A 107 -4.45 -2.44 7.08
C CYS A 107 -3.62 -3.27 8.07
N ALA A 108 -2.30 -3.31 7.87
CA ALA A 108 -1.35 -3.95 8.78
C ALA A 108 -1.40 -3.43 10.22
N LEU A 109 -1.75 -2.17 10.40
CA LEU A 109 -1.83 -1.52 11.72
C LEU A 109 -3.21 -1.69 12.39
N ARG A 110 -4.17 -2.32 11.70
CA ARG A 110 -5.52 -2.58 12.21
C ARG A 110 -5.84 -4.07 12.16
N PRO A 111 -5.26 -4.87 13.10
CA PRO A 111 -5.45 -6.33 13.12
C PRO A 111 -6.90 -6.79 13.34
N ASN A 112 -7.83 -5.87 13.68
CA ASN A 112 -9.21 -6.18 14.04
C ASN A 112 -10.26 -5.59 13.08
N ALA A 113 -9.89 -5.12 11.89
CA ALA A 113 -10.88 -4.66 10.92
C ALA A 113 -11.64 -5.87 10.35
N ASN A 114 -12.86 -6.11 10.84
CA ASN A 114 -13.79 -7.02 10.18
C ASN A 114 -13.90 -6.66 8.69
N PRO A 115 -13.84 -7.64 7.76
CA PRO A 115 -13.85 -7.40 6.31
C PRO A 115 -15.17 -6.80 5.75
N HIS A 116 -16.09 -6.35 6.61
CA HIS A 116 -17.43 -5.88 6.22
C HIS A 116 -17.79 -4.45 6.68
N THR A 117 -16.87 -3.72 7.30
CA THR A 117 -17.12 -2.31 7.65
C THR A 117 -15.87 -1.46 7.42
N GLY A 118 -15.56 -1.19 6.16
CA GLY A 118 -14.70 -0.06 5.81
C GLY A 118 -15.50 1.24 5.90
N PRO A 119 -14.88 2.37 6.30
CA PRO A 119 -15.49 3.69 6.12
C PRO A 119 -15.76 3.88 4.63
N ASN A 120 -16.94 4.40 4.31
CA ASN A 120 -17.35 4.75 2.96
C ASN A 120 -16.46 5.91 2.46
N PHE A 121 -15.26 5.59 1.96
CA PHE A 121 -14.44 6.54 1.23
C PHE A 121 -15.00 6.59 -0.18
N SER A 122 -15.96 7.49 -0.40
CA SER A 122 -16.37 7.90 -1.74
C SER A 122 -15.13 8.42 -2.46
N VAL A 123 -14.55 7.58 -3.31
CA VAL A 123 -13.61 7.99 -4.35
C VAL A 123 -14.35 9.01 -5.21
N PRO A 124 -13.82 10.23 -5.41
CA PRO A 124 -14.38 11.16 -6.39
C PRO A 124 -14.35 10.49 -7.75
N ASN A 125 -15.55 10.21 -8.27
CA ASN A 125 -15.77 9.58 -9.55
C ASN A 125 -15.51 10.63 -10.65
N ASP A 126 -14.24 10.82 -11.03
CA ASP A 126 -13.92 11.50 -12.28
C ASP A 126 -13.86 10.47 -13.40
N HIS A 127 -14.30 10.87 -14.59
CA HIS A 127 -14.47 10.11 -15.82
C HIS A 127 -15.85 9.46 -15.98
N GLY A 128 -16.80 10.30 -16.39
CA GLY A 128 -17.89 9.84 -17.22
C GLY A 128 -17.34 9.35 -18.57
N GLN A 129 -17.40 8.04 -18.80
CA GLN A 129 -17.68 7.49 -20.12
C GLN A 129 -18.63 6.30 -19.99
N ASN A 130 -19.79 6.48 -20.61
CA ASN A 130 -20.88 5.54 -20.75
C ASN A 130 -20.44 4.35 -21.61
N TYR A 131 -20.42 3.14 -21.05
CA TYR A 131 -20.42 1.90 -21.80
C TYR A 131 -21.52 0.98 -21.28
N ASN A 132 -22.59 0.90 -22.06
CA ASN A 132 -23.61 -0.14 -21.96
C ASN A 132 -22.96 -1.53 -22.08
N HIS A 133 -22.99 -2.36 -21.03
CA HIS A 133 -22.81 -3.80 -21.19
C HIS A 133 -23.78 -4.61 -20.31
N GLN A 134 -24.56 -5.45 -21.00
CA GLN A 134 -25.43 -6.51 -20.47
C GLN A 134 -24.64 -7.55 -19.65
N PRO A 135 -25.30 -8.37 -18.81
CA PRO A 135 -24.61 -9.29 -17.92
C PRO A 135 -24.13 -10.53 -18.69
N GLN A 136 -22.82 -10.72 -18.80
CA GLN A 136 -22.22 -11.98 -19.25
C GLN A 136 -21.57 -12.69 -18.06
N ASN A 137 -22.19 -13.81 -17.68
CA ASN A 137 -21.56 -14.87 -16.91
C ASN A 137 -20.20 -15.22 -17.54
N GLN A 138 -19.09 -14.89 -16.88
CA GLN A 138 -17.78 -15.45 -17.21
C GLN A 138 -17.15 -16.04 -15.95
N MET A 139 -16.96 -17.35 -16.00
CA MET A 139 -16.18 -18.13 -15.06
C MET A 139 -14.76 -17.56 -15.05
N TYR A 140 -14.27 -17.15 -13.88
CA TYR A 140 -12.86 -16.81 -13.71
C TYR A 140 -11.99 -18.00 -14.14
N PRO A 141 -10.91 -17.80 -14.90
CA PRO A 141 -9.98 -18.87 -15.18
C PRO A 141 -9.30 -19.29 -13.87
N PRO A 142 -8.98 -20.58 -13.68
CA PRO A 142 -8.23 -21.03 -12.52
C PRO A 142 -6.84 -20.37 -12.50
N PRO A 143 -6.24 -20.16 -11.31
CA PRO A 143 -4.93 -19.53 -11.20
C PRO A 143 -3.91 -20.33 -12.00
N MET A 144 -3.18 -19.65 -12.88
CA MET A 144 -2.06 -20.22 -13.62
C MET A 144 -0.99 -20.64 -12.61
N GLN A 145 -0.92 -21.94 -12.33
CA GLN A 145 0.23 -22.54 -11.67
C GLN A 145 1.43 -22.41 -12.59
N ASN A 146 2.16 -21.31 -12.48
CA ASN A 146 3.50 -21.22 -13.05
C ASN A 146 4.48 -20.91 -11.93
N ASN A 147 4.97 -21.98 -11.33
CA ASN A 147 6.11 -22.03 -10.44
C ASN A 147 7.31 -21.39 -11.14
N HIS A 148 7.60 -20.12 -10.88
CA HIS A 148 8.94 -19.54 -10.93
C HIS A 148 8.92 -18.31 -10.02
N PHE A 149 9.20 -18.52 -8.72
CA PHE A 149 9.48 -17.44 -7.80
C PHE A 149 10.76 -16.71 -8.28
N PRO A 150 10.76 -15.36 -8.35
CA PRO A 150 12.01 -14.63 -8.44
C PRO A 150 12.81 -14.92 -7.17
N THR A 151 13.97 -15.56 -7.32
CA THR A 151 14.93 -15.66 -6.23
C THR A 151 15.61 -14.31 -6.08
N TYR A 152 15.42 -13.68 -4.93
CA TYR A 152 16.07 -12.39 -4.63
C TYR A 152 17.35 -12.60 -3.82
N PRO A 153 18.40 -11.80 -4.10
CA PRO A 153 19.60 -11.79 -3.29
C PRO A 153 19.29 -11.27 -1.88
N ALA A 154 19.95 -11.85 -0.88
CA ALA A 154 19.95 -11.29 0.47
C ALA A 154 20.59 -9.89 0.44
N PHE A 155 19.94 -8.91 1.09
CA PHE A 155 20.52 -7.58 1.26
C PHE A 155 21.82 -7.66 2.08
N PRO A 156 22.83 -6.82 1.79
CA PRO A 156 24.07 -6.74 2.56
C PRO A 156 23.87 -6.15 3.96
#